data_AF-A0A2J4XVY6-F1
#
_entry.id   AF-A0A2J4XVY6-F1
#
_cell.length_a   1.000
_cell.length_b   1.000
_cell.length_c   1.000
_cell.angle_alpha   90.00
_cell.angle_beta   90.00
_cell.angle_gamma   90.00
#
_symmetry.space_group_name_H-M   'P 1'
#
loop_
_entity.id
_entity.type
_entity.pdbx_description
1 polymer ?
#
loop_
_entity_poly.entity_id
_entity_poly.type
_entity_poly.pdbx_seq_one_letter_code
_entity_poly.pdbx_strand_id
1 'polypeptide(L)' 'MTTNLNYPKPVKPDDGCNWLPVILWRMNAGARARSRSVFVAAPRPAPVPGITPQKPIKREIIAPTVSGRRRKT' A
#
# COMPACT_ATOMS: atom_id res chain seq x y z
N MET A 1 3.81 22.63 -38.14
CA MET A 1 3.14 21.34 -37.91
C MET A 1 3.46 20.90 -36.49
N THR A 2 2.53 21.08 -35.55
CA THR A 2 2.74 20.74 -34.12
C THR A 2 2.11 19.39 -33.83
N THR A 3 2.93 18.40 -33.48
CA THR A 3 2.47 17.07 -33.06
C THR A 3 1.91 17.17 -31.63
N ASN A 4 0.58 17.14 -31.50
CA ASN A 4 -0.06 17.07 -30.19
C ASN A 4 0.12 15.66 -29.62
N LEU A 5 1.01 15.54 -28.62
CA LEU A 5 1.29 14.28 -27.95
C LEU A 5 0.20 14.01 -26.91
N ASN A 6 -0.72 13.11 -27.24
CA ASN A 6 -1.84 12.76 -26.36
C ASN A 6 -1.39 11.68 -25.37
N TYR A 7 -0.93 12.10 -24.19
CA TYR A 7 -0.62 11.16 -23.12
C TYR A 7 -1.88 10.70 -22.40
N PRO A 8 -2.01 9.39 -22.10
CA PRO A 8 -3.10 8.89 -21.29
C PRO A 8 -3.07 9.57 -19.91
N LYS A 9 -4.22 10.09 -19.48
CA LYS A 9 -4.34 10.69 -18.15
C LYS A 9 -4.00 9.63 -17.09
N PRO A 10 -3.15 9.93 -16.09
CA PRO A 10 -2.83 8.99 -15.03
C PRO A 10 -4.11 8.63 -14.25
N VAL A 11 -4.49 7.36 -14.31
CA VAL A 11 -5.74 6.83 -13.74
C VAL A 11 -5.69 6.80 -12.20
N LYS A 12 -4.48 6.80 -11.62
CA LYS A 12 -4.27 6.80 -10.16
C LYS A 12 -3.12 7.76 -9.84
N PRO A 13 -3.40 8.96 -9.29
CA PRO A 13 -2.34 9.88 -8.87
C PRO A 13 -1.51 9.25 -7.74
N ASP A 14 -0.21 9.59 -7.72
CA ASP A 14 0.70 9.21 -6.63
C ASP A 14 0.21 9.82 -5.30
N ASP A 15 0.25 9.01 -4.25
CA ASP A 15 -0.17 9.40 -2.91
C ASP A 15 0.94 10.09 -2.08
N GLY A 16 2.13 10.25 -2.68
CA GLY A 16 3.27 10.94 -2.09
C GLY A 16 3.87 10.19 -0.90
N CYS A 17 3.57 8.89 -0.75
CA CYS A 17 4.04 8.09 0.36
C CYS A 17 5.18 7.17 -0.04
N ASN A 18 6.13 6.97 0.88
CA ASN A 18 7.18 5.97 0.74
C ASN A 18 6.58 4.57 0.97
N TRP A 19 6.31 3.86 -0.12
CA TRP A 19 5.83 2.48 -0.11
C TRP A 19 6.94 1.43 -0.08
N LEU A 20 8.22 1.82 -0.21
CA LEU A 20 9.33 0.85 -0.26
C LEU A 20 9.31 -0.13 0.91
N PRO A 21 9.15 0.30 2.18
CA PRO A 21 9.14 -0.64 3.30
C PRO A 21 8.01 -1.67 3.21
N VAL A 22 6.84 -1.26 2.68
CA VAL A 22 5.68 -2.15 2.50
C VAL A 22 5.92 -3.15 1.39
N ILE A 23 6.50 -2.71 0.27
CA ILE A 23 6.82 -3.57 -0.87
C ILE A 23 7.83 -4.63 -0.45
N LEU A 24 8.95 -4.21 0.15
CA LEU A 24 9.95 -5.12 0.72
C LEU A 24 9.32 -6.07 1.75
N TRP A 25 8.39 -5.58 2.58
CA TRP A 25 7.72 -6.43 3.54
C TRP A 25 6.92 -7.54 2.86
N ARG A 26 6.13 -7.20 1.83
CA ARG A 26 5.28 -8.12 1.06
C ARG A 26 6.08 -9.13 0.26
N MET A 27 7.19 -8.72 -0.34
CA MET A 27 8.09 -9.62 -1.07
C MET A 27 8.57 -10.77 -0.18
N ASN A 28 8.83 -10.49 1.10
CA ASN A 28 9.28 -11.48 2.06
C ASN A 28 8.13 -12.19 2.83
N ALA A 29 6.88 -12.04 2.40
CA ALA A 29 5.74 -12.64 3.11
C ALA A 29 5.76 -14.17 3.05
N GLY A 30 6.13 -14.75 1.91
CA GLY A 30 6.22 -16.20 1.73
C GLY A 30 7.28 -16.87 2.62
N ALA A 31 8.45 -16.23 2.76
CA ALA A 31 9.50 -16.76 3.63
C ALA A 31 9.06 -16.74 5.10
N ARG A 32 8.45 -15.63 5.56
CA ARG A 32 7.91 -15.50 6.92
C ARG A 32 6.83 -16.54 7.23
N ALA A 33 5.97 -16.84 6.26
CA ALA A 33 4.92 -17.84 6.42
C ALA A 33 5.50 -19.25 6.60
N ARG A 34 6.67 -19.53 6.02
CA ARG A 34 7.32 -20.85 6.05
C ARG A 34 8.31 -21.03 7.20
N SER A 35 8.99 -19.96 7.63
CA SER A 35 10.08 -20.01 8.61
C SER A 35 9.62 -20.17 10.07
N ARG A 36 8.31 -20.23 10.36
CA ARG A 36 7.74 -20.21 11.73
C ARG A 36 8.29 -19.05 12.59
N SER A 37 8.79 -17.99 11.96
CA SER A 37 9.32 -16.83 12.65
C SER A 37 8.21 -16.05 13.35
N VAL A 38 8.57 -15.23 14.33
CA VAL A 38 7.66 -14.31 15.02
C VAL A 38 6.87 -13.47 14.02
N PHE A 39 5.60 -13.24 14.32
CA PHE A 39 4.75 -12.37 13.51
C PHE A 39 5.30 -10.93 13.53
N VAL A 40 5.54 -10.37 12.34
CA VAL A 40 5.99 -8.99 12.15
C VAL A 40 4.96 -8.27 11.30
N ALA A 41 4.28 -7.27 11.87
CA ALA A 41 3.29 -6.47 11.14
C ALA A 41 3.92 -5.70 9.97
N ALA A 42 3.13 -5.44 8.93
CA ALA A 42 3.57 -4.61 7.81
C ALA A 42 3.80 -3.16 8.28
N PRO A 43 4.90 -2.50 7.86
CA PRO A 43 5.11 -1.09 8.16
C PRO A 43 4.01 -0.25 7.50
N ARG A 44 3.68 0.90 8.09
CA ARG A 44 2.74 1.85 7.46
C ARG A 44 3.50 2.74 6.46
N PRO A 45 2.95 3.00 5.26
CA PRO A 45 3.52 3.99 4.34
C PRO A 45 3.59 5.35 5.02
N ALA A 46 4.74 6.01 4.90
CA ALA A 46 4.99 7.33 5.47
C ALA A 46 5.01 8.39 4.36
N PRO A 47 4.39 9.57 4.53
CA PRO A 47 4.52 10.66 3.58
C PRO A 47 5.98 11.07 3.38
N VAL A 48 6.38 11.34 2.14
CA VAL A 48 7.72 11.85 1.83
C VAL A 48 7.72 13.38 1.99
N PRO A 49 8.66 13.95 2.76
CA PRO A 49 8.79 15.40 2.86
C PRO A 49 8.96 16.06 1.49
N GLY A 50 8.21 17.13 1.23
CA GLY A 50 8.31 17.89 -0.02
C GLY A 50 7.48 17.34 -1.19
N ILE A 51 6.80 16.20 -1.04
CA ILE A 51 5.87 15.69 -2.06
C ILE A 51 4.44 16.00 -1.63
N THR A 52 3.80 16.94 -2.32
CA THR A 52 2.36 17.19 -2.16
C THR A 52 1.56 16.15 -2.96
N PRO A 53 0.66 15.38 -2.33
CA PRO A 53 -0.19 14.45 -3.07
C PRO A 53 -1.09 15.24 -4.02
N GLN A 54 -1.18 14.80 -5.28
CA GLN A 54 -1.95 15.52 -6.32
C GLN A 54 -3.47 15.52 -6.06
N LYS A 55 -3.93 14.68 -5.13
CA LYS A 55 -5.33 14.65 -4.67
C LYS A 55 -5.36 14.29 -3.19
N PRO A 56 -6.22 14.92 -2.38
CA PRO A 56 -6.46 14.46 -1.02
C PRO A 56 -7.03 13.05 -1.08
N ILE A 57 -6.22 12.07 -0.73
CA ILE A 57 -6.69 10.70 -0.56
C ILE A 57 -7.42 10.70 0.78
N LYS A 58 -8.76 10.74 0.71
CA LYS A 58 -9.59 10.28 1.83
C LYS A 58 -9.22 8.82 2.05
N ARG A 59 -8.29 8.59 2.98
CA ARG A 59 -8.02 7.25 3.51
C ARG A 59 -9.24 6.89 4.33
N GLU A 60 -10.23 6.30 3.69
CA GLU A 60 -11.25 5.56 4.43
C GLU A 60 -10.51 4.44 5.14
N ILE A 61 -10.37 4.58 6.46
CA ILE A 61 -9.83 3.55 7.32
C ILE A 61 -10.87 2.43 7.28
N ILE A 62 -10.76 1.53 6.31
CA ILE A 62 -11.46 0.26 6.38
C ILE A 62 -10.79 -0.47 7.54
N ALA A 63 -11.38 -0.35 8.73
CA ALA A 63 -11.03 -1.20 9.85
C ALA A 63 -11.04 -2.64 9.33
N PRO A 64 -9.98 -3.43 9.56
CA PRO A 64 -10.00 -4.81 9.12
C PRO A 64 -11.18 -5.48 9.80
N THR A 65 -12.21 -5.83 9.03
CA THR A 65 -13.26 -6.72 9.49
C THR A 65 -12.59 -8.08 9.69
N VAL A 66 -12.04 -8.29 10.88
CA VAL A 66 -11.63 -9.62 11.33
C VAL A 66 -12.92 -10.41 11.44
N SER A 67 -13.32 -11.07 10.35
CA SER A 67 -14.36 -12.09 10.43
C SER A 67 -13.72 -13.29 11.14
N GLY A 68 -13.81 -13.26 12.47
CA GLY A 68 -13.39 -14.37 13.31
C GLY A 68 -14.15 -15.62 12.86
N ARG A 69 -13.43 -16.57 12.27
CA ARG A 69 -13.94 -17.92 12.01
C ARG A 69 -14.21 -18.58 13.37
N ARG A 70 -15.43 -18.45 13.87
CA ARG A 70 -15.90 -19.12 15.09
C ARG A 70 -15.82 -20.63 14.84
N ARG A 71 -14.87 -21.32 15.46
CA ARG A 71 -14.87 -22.78 15.51
C ARG A 71 -16.10 -23.19 16.33
N LYS A 72 -17.02 -23.91 15.69
CA LYS A 72 -18.09 -24.65 16.36
C LYS A 72 -17.41 -25.81 17.09
N THR A 73 -17.37 -25.73 18.42
CA THR A 73 -17.30 -26.91 19.29
C THR A 73 -18.68 -27.50 19.41
#